data_AF-A0AAW0F0G6-F1
#
_entry.id   AF-A0AAW0F0G6-F1
#
_cell.length_a   1.000
_cell.length_b   1.000
_cell.length_c   1.000
_cell.angle_alpha   90.00
_cell.angle_beta   90.00
_cell.angle_gamma   90.00
#
_symmetry.space_group_name_H-M   'P 1'
#
loop_
_entity.id
_entity.type
_entity.pdbx_description
1 polymer ?
#
loop_
_entity_poly.entity_id
_entity_poly.type
_entity_poly.pdbx_seq_one_letter_code
_entity_poly.pdbx_strand_id
1 'polypeptide(L)'
;MSRVLCRLLVVAAVAAAVLACTARAACDAQCKTCELGVCVGCNSGYYLDGQTCTACPGEGCRDCGASGVCTSCMDGYTLTVSVDGNTNTASPVVNGTCKSTAELTCSDTRCKSCVMGRCVACEDGYYLDGQTCTACPVERCRQCFASGMCTSCMDGYKLTFSFDDNSGTASPILKRTCKPAA
;
A
#
# COMPACT_ATOMS: atom_id res chain seq x y z
N MET A 1 -9.82 3.71 -37.71
CA MET A 1 -10.02 4.22 -39.08
C MET A 1 -11.46 4.72 -39.21
N SER A 2 -11.72 5.99 -38.93
CA SER A 2 -13.05 6.59 -39.18
C SER A 2 -12.90 7.65 -40.26
N ARG A 3 -13.40 7.33 -41.45
CA ARG A 3 -13.35 8.20 -42.63
C ARG A 3 -14.37 9.33 -42.45
N VAL A 4 -13.89 10.53 -42.14
CA VAL A 4 -14.71 11.76 -42.14
C VAL A 4 -14.61 12.38 -43.53
N LEU A 5 -15.56 12.08 -44.41
CA LEU A 5 -15.75 12.84 -45.64
C LEU A 5 -16.79 13.95 -45.37
N CYS A 6 -16.32 15.11 -44.94
CA CYS A 6 -17.10 16.35 -44.99
C CYS A 6 -16.99 16.90 -46.42
N ARG A 7 -17.86 16.46 -47.34
CA ARG A 7 -17.95 17.03 -48.68
C ARG A 7 -18.90 18.24 -48.65
N LEU A 8 -18.35 19.42 -48.92
CA LEU A 8 -19.13 20.62 -49.25
C LEU A 8 -20.06 20.31 -50.43
N LEU A 9 -21.37 20.27 -50.19
CA LEU A 9 -22.36 20.51 -51.24
C LEU A 9 -23.26 21.65 -50.79
N VAL A 10 -22.94 22.80 -51.37
CA VAL A 10 -23.63 24.08 -51.29
C VAL A 10 -25.00 23.92 -51.93
N VAL A 11 -26.04 24.13 -51.11
CA VAL A 11 -27.34 24.75 -51.42
C VAL A 11 -28.13 24.17 -52.60
N ALA A 12 -29.35 23.68 -52.33
CA ALA A 12 -30.43 23.88 -53.29
C ALA A 12 -31.76 23.93 -52.53
N ALA A 13 -32.36 25.11 -52.40
CA ALA A 13 -33.73 25.32 -51.92
C ALA A 13 -34.08 24.81 -50.49
N VAL A 14 -34.43 25.77 -49.62
CA VAL A 14 -35.46 25.74 -48.55
C VAL A 14 -35.47 24.60 -47.50
N ALA A 15 -34.48 23.71 -47.42
CA ALA A 15 -34.36 22.74 -46.32
C ALA A 15 -32.94 22.68 -45.70
N ALA A 16 -32.16 23.74 -45.84
CA ALA A 16 -30.70 23.74 -45.62
C ALA A 16 -30.21 24.35 -44.28
N ALA A 17 -31.07 24.49 -43.26
CA ALA A 17 -30.67 25.07 -41.97
C ALA A 17 -30.69 24.08 -40.78
N VAL A 18 -31.11 22.83 -40.97
CA VAL A 18 -31.36 21.90 -39.83
C VAL A 18 -30.44 20.67 -39.83
N LEU A 19 -29.58 20.50 -40.85
CA LEU A 19 -28.73 19.29 -40.97
C LEU A 19 -27.22 19.55 -40.88
N ALA A 20 -26.80 20.66 -40.26
CA ALA A 20 -25.41 20.88 -39.89
C ALA A 20 -25.33 20.96 -38.36
N CYS A 21 -24.65 19.98 -37.76
CA CYS A 21 -24.33 19.86 -36.32
C CYS A 21 -25.29 19.02 -35.45
N THR A 22 -25.55 17.76 -35.81
CA THR A 22 -25.99 16.75 -34.82
C THR A 22 -25.06 15.53 -34.76
N ALA A 23 -23.78 15.72 -35.08
CA ALA A 23 -22.75 14.82 -34.58
C ALA A 23 -22.60 15.08 -33.07
N ARG A 24 -23.48 14.47 -32.27
CA ARG A 24 -23.33 14.37 -30.82
C ARG A 24 -21.90 13.89 -30.59
N ALA A 25 -21.06 14.72 -29.95
CA ALA A 25 -19.68 14.35 -29.67
C ALA A 25 -19.71 12.98 -28.99
N ALA A 26 -19.20 11.97 -29.68
CA ALA A 26 -19.15 10.64 -29.13
C ALA A 26 -18.18 10.70 -27.95
N CYS A 27 -18.63 10.34 -26.76
CA CYS A 27 -17.75 10.27 -25.60
C CYS A 27 -16.68 9.21 -25.82
N ASP A 28 -15.53 9.44 -25.17
CA ASP A 28 -14.42 8.50 -25.15
C ASP A 28 -14.87 7.11 -24.69
N ALA A 29 -14.25 6.05 -25.23
CA ALA A 29 -14.61 4.67 -24.90
C ALA A 29 -14.39 4.33 -23.41
N GLN A 30 -13.52 5.07 -22.73
CA GLN A 30 -13.23 4.92 -21.31
C GLN A 30 -14.15 5.78 -20.42
N CYS A 31 -15.07 6.52 -21.04
CA CYS A 31 -16.10 7.26 -20.35
C CYS A 31 -17.25 6.35 -19.93
N LYS A 32 -17.50 6.29 -18.62
CA LYS A 32 -18.62 5.56 -18.04
C LYS A 32 -19.93 6.35 -18.14
N THR A 33 -19.86 7.66 -17.88
CA THR A 33 -21.03 8.55 -17.84
C THR A 33 -20.80 9.75 -18.75
N CYS A 34 -21.66 9.89 -19.76
CA CYS A 34 -21.54 10.89 -20.81
C CYS A 34 -22.78 11.80 -20.86
N GLU A 35 -22.58 13.11 -20.67
CA GLU A 35 -23.63 14.11 -20.67
C GLU A 35 -23.38 15.14 -21.76
N LEU A 36 -24.31 15.26 -22.71
CA LEU A 36 -24.22 16.23 -23.83
C LEU A 36 -22.89 16.18 -24.63
N GLY A 37 -22.21 15.03 -24.62
CA GLY A 37 -20.91 14.85 -25.31
C GLY A 37 -19.69 15.17 -24.46
N VAL A 38 -19.88 15.46 -23.17
CA VAL A 38 -18.83 15.66 -22.17
C VAL A 38 -18.79 14.46 -21.24
N CYS A 39 -17.59 13.95 -20.97
CA CYS A 39 -17.43 12.90 -19.98
C CYS A 39 -17.47 13.47 -18.57
N VAL A 40 -18.35 12.93 -17.73
CA VAL A 40 -18.50 13.34 -16.31
C VAL A 40 -18.14 12.21 -15.34
N GLY A 41 -17.83 11.02 -15.85
CA GLY A 41 -17.35 9.90 -15.05
C GLY A 41 -16.67 8.84 -15.89
N CYS A 42 -15.56 8.29 -15.39
CA CYS A 42 -14.73 7.32 -16.09
C CYS A 42 -14.96 5.89 -15.62
N ASN A 43 -14.58 4.92 -16.45
CA ASN A 43 -14.54 3.51 -16.08
C ASN A 43 -13.45 3.27 -15.00
N SER A 44 -13.56 2.17 -14.25
CA SER A 44 -12.49 1.74 -13.34
C SER A 44 -11.16 1.63 -14.08
N GLY A 45 -10.07 2.03 -13.41
CA GLY A 45 -8.75 2.18 -14.03
C GLY A 45 -8.52 3.53 -14.74
N TYR A 46 -9.48 4.45 -14.72
CA TYR A 46 -9.37 5.78 -15.31
C TYR A 46 -9.89 6.87 -14.37
N TYR A 47 -9.28 8.06 -14.42
CA TYR A 47 -9.75 9.26 -13.74
C TYR A 47 -10.12 10.34 -14.75
N LEU A 48 -10.98 11.26 -14.32
CA LEU A 48 -11.39 12.39 -15.12
C LEU A 48 -10.33 13.49 -15.05
N ASP A 49 -9.65 13.71 -16.16
CA ASP A 49 -8.74 14.84 -16.37
C ASP A 49 -9.42 15.82 -17.35
N GLY A 50 -9.97 16.91 -16.79
CA GLY A 50 -10.82 17.84 -17.52
C GLY A 50 -12.10 17.18 -18.02
N GLN A 51 -12.16 16.84 -19.32
CA GLN A 51 -13.30 16.18 -19.97
C GLN A 51 -12.92 14.82 -20.57
N THR A 52 -11.70 14.36 -20.31
CA THR A 52 -11.14 13.13 -20.87
C THR A 52 -10.82 12.14 -19.77
N CYS A 53 -11.01 10.85 -20.06
CA CYS A 53 -10.65 9.78 -19.13
C CYS A 53 -9.21 9.36 -19.37
N THR A 54 -8.36 9.65 -18.40
CA THR A 54 -6.93 9.29 -18.43
C THR A 54 -6.72 8.06 -17.56
N ALA A 55 -5.91 7.11 -18.03
CA ALA A 55 -5.63 5.89 -17.28
C ALA A 55 -4.96 6.25 -15.94
N CYS A 56 -5.29 5.50 -14.89
CA CYS A 56 -4.69 5.68 -13.58
C CYS A 56 -3.16 5.48 -13.68
N PRO A 57 -2.37 6.47 -13.23
CA PRO A 57 -0.93 6.34 -13.25
C PRO A 57 -0.47 5.40 -12.14
N GLY A 58 0.63 4.69 -12.40
CA GLY A 58 1.25 3.78 -11.42
C GLY A 58 0.86 2.32 -11.62
N GLU A 59 1.88 1.46 -11.53
CA GLU A 59 1.73 0.02 -11.69
C GLU A 59 0.86 -0.57 -10.56
N GLY A 60 -0.06 -1.47 -10.92
CA GLY A 60 -0.95 -2.11 -9.96
C GLY A 60 -2.01 -1.21 -9.35
N CYS A 61 -2.17 0.03 -9.82
CA CYS A 61 -3.27 0.89 -9.41
C CYS A 61 -4.59 0.49 -10.09
N ARG A 62 -5.63 0.21 -9.31
CA ARG A 62 -6.96 -0.15 -9.82
C ARG A 62 -7.86 1.07 -9.96
N ASP A 63 -7.96 1.89 -8.93
CA ASP A 63 -8.73 3.13 -8.95
C ASP A 63 -7.86 4.29 -8.47
N CYS A 64 -8.09 5.47 -9.03
CA CYS A 64 -7.37 6.69 -8.70
C CYS A 64 -8.31 7.91 -8.67
N GLY A 65 -7.95 8.91 -7.88
CA GLY A 65 -8.68 10.17 -7.78
C GLY A 65 -8.39 11.13 -8.94
N ALA A 66 -9.05 12.30 -8.93
CA ALA A 66 -8.96 13.32 -9.99
C ALA A 66 -7.54 13.87 -10.24
N SER A 67 -6.60 13.66 -9.32
CA SER A 67 -5.18 14.01 -9.46
C SER A 67 -4.31 12.86 -9.94
N GLY A 68 -4.90 11.72 -10.33
CA GLY A 68 -4.18 10.48 -10.63
C GLY A 68 -3.65 9.75 -9.38
N VAL A 69 -3.92 10.26 -8.18
CA VAL A 69 -3.50 9.62 -6.92
C VAL A 69 -4.23 8.29 -6.75
N CYS A 70 -3.48 7.20 -6.59
CA CYS A 70 -4.08 5.88 -6.44
C CYS A 70 -4.84 5.74 -5.11
N THR A 71 -6.06 5.21 -5.17
CA THR A 71 -6.94 5.01 -4.02
C THR A 71 -7.25 3.54 -3.76
N SER A 72 -7.02 2.66 -4.74
CA SER A 72 -7.16 1.20 -4.60
C SER A 72 -6.15 0.46 -5.48
N CYS A 73 -5.71 -0.72 -5.03
CA CYS A 73 -4.74 -1.53 -5.76
C CYS A 73 -5.38 -2.78 -6.35
N MET A 74 -4.77 -3.29 -7.43
CA MET A 74 -5.06 -4.60 -7.98
C MET A 74 -4.65 -5.71 -7.01
N ASP A 75 -5.19 -6.91 -7.21
CA ASP A 75 -4.83 -8.09 -6.44
C ASP A 75 -3.31 -8.34 -6.51
N GLY A 76 -2.67 -8.58 -5.37
CA GLY A 76 -1.23 -8.73 -5.27
C GLY A 76 -0.44 -7.42 -5.13
N TYR A 77 -1.11 -6.28 -4.97
CA TYR A 77 -0.50 -4.99 -4.65
C TYR A 77 -1.10 -4.40 -3.37
N THR A 78 -0.30 -3.62 -2.64
CA THR A 78 -0.69 -2.94 -1.40
C THR A 78 -0.61 -1.43 -1.57
N LEU A 79 -1.66 -0.72 -1.15
CA LEU A 79 -1.72 0.74 -1.20
C LEU A 79 -0.75 1.33 -0.18
N THR A 80 0.16 2.16 -0.65
CA THR A 80 1.10 2.94 0.15
C THR A 80 0.76 4.41 0.01
N VAL A 81 0.55 5.08 1.14
CA VAL A 81 0.24 6.51 1.19
C VAL A 81 1.42 7.24 1.81
N SER A 82 2.02 8.17 1.07
CA SER A 82 2.99 9.11 1.58
C SER A 82 2.41 10.51 1.60
N VAL A 83 2.78 11.28 2.61
CA VAL A 83 2.48 12.70 2.72
C VAL A 83 3.81 13.42 2.63
N ASP A 84 3.97 14.30 1.64
CA ASP A 84 5.18 15.11 1.56
C ASP A 84 5.31 15.94 2.85
N GLY A 85 6.49 15.94 3.47
CA GLY A 85 6.73 16.45 4.83
C GLY A 85 6.49 17.95 5.06
N ASN A 86 5.85 18.66 4.12
CA ASN A 86 5.36 20.01 4.34
C ASN A 86 3.98 19.97 5.00
N THR A 87 3.98 19.72 6.32
CA THR A 87 2.76 19.69 7.14
C THR A 87 2.16 21.07 7.43
N ASN A 88 2.68 22.15 6.83
CA ASN A 88 2.25 23.53 7.07
C ASN A 88 1.28 24.06 6.01
N THR A 89 0.86 23.25 5.03
CA THR A 89 -0.19 23.63 4.10
C THR A 89 -1.53 23.04 4.54
N ALA A 90 -2.60 23.84 4.42
CA ALA A 90 -3.98 23.39 4.69
C ALA A 90 -4.46 22.23 3.77
N SER A 91 -3.64 21.85 2.79
CA SER A 91 -3.85 20.72 1.89
C SER A 91 -2.55 19.92 1.79
N PRO A 92 -2.35 18.89 2.63
CA PRO A 92 -1.22 17.97 2.47
C PRO A 92 -1.31 17.28 1.12
N VAL A 93 -0.20 17.21 0.38
CA VAL A 93 -0.13 16.41 -0.85
C VAL A 93 -0.11 14.94 -0.42
N VAL A 94 -1.18 14.23 -0.74
CA VAL A 94 -1.32 12.80 -0.49
C VAL A 94 -0.90 12.08 -1.77
N ASN A 95 0.22 11.36 -1.72
CA ASN A 95 0.69 10.52 -2.80
C ASN A 95 0.35 9.05 -2.48
N GLY A 96 -0.66 8.53 -3.17
CA GLY A 96 -1.08 7.13 -3.10
C GLY A 96 -0.47 6.35 -4.25
N THR A 97 0.29 5.30 -3.92
CA THR A 97 0.94 4.42 -4.90
C THR A 97 0.72 2.96 -4.52
N CYS A 98 0.64 2.08 -5.50
CA CYS A 98 0.55 0.64 -5.27
C CYS A 98 1.94 0.03 -5.39
N LYS A 99 2.32 -0.77 -4.39
CA LYS A 99 3.56 -1.56 -4.45
C LYS A 99 3.21 -3.02 -4.50
N SER A 100 3.90 -3.79 -5.33
CA SER A 100 3.68 -5.24 -5.39
C SER A 100 3.90 -5.82 -3.99
N THR A 101 2.98 -6.67 -3.53
CA THR A 101 3.08 -7.32 -2.23
C THR A 101 4.30 -8.27 -2.20
N ALA A 102 4.75 -8.74 -3.37
CA ALA A 102 5.95 -9.56 -3.53
C ALA A 102 7.26 -8.77 -3.29
N GLU A 103 7.33 -7.50 -3.69
CA GLU A 103 8.50 -6.62 -3.45
C GLU A 103 8.40 -5.85 -2.12
N LEU A 104 7.36 -6.11 -1.34
CA LEU A 104 7.24 -5.63 0.02
C LEU A 104 8.08 -6.52 0.95
N THR A 105 9.39 -6.54 0.70
CA THR A 105 10.36 -7.12 1.62
C THR A 105 10.37 -6.30 2.89
N CYS A 106 10.37 -6.99 4.03
CA CYS A 106 10.51 -6.33 5.31
C CYS A 106 11.85 -5.61 5.35
N SER A 107 11.89 -4.39 5.90
CA SER A 107 13.15 -3.64 6.01
C SER A 107 14.22 -4.41 6.80
N ASP A 108 13.80 -5.33 7.67
CA ASP A 108 14.65 -6.20 8.47
C ASP A 108 14.62 -7.64 7.94
N THR A 109 15.80 -8.24 7.74
CA THR A 109 15.97 -9.62 7.23
C THR A 109 15.62 -10.70 8.26
N ARG A 110 15.49 -10.34 9.54
CA ARG A 110 15.04 -11.21 10.63
C ARG A 110 13.54 -11.03 10.93
N CYS A 111 12.85 -10.26 10.09
CA CYS A 111 11.42 -10.10 10.17
C CYS A 111 10.70 -11.26 9.48
N LYS A 112 9.82 -11.91 10.22
CA LYS A 112 8.96 -12.99 9.73
C LYS A 112 7.76 -12.47 8.95
N SER A 113 7.22 -11.32 9.37
CA SER A 113 6.11 -10.67 8.68
C SER A 113 6.11 -9.17 8.90
N CYS A 114 5.81 -8.41 7.85
CA CYS A 114 5.72 -6.97 7.87
C CYS A 114 4.41 -6.46 7.25
N VAL A 115 4.03 -5.26 7.67
CA VAL A 115 2.91 -4.50 7.11
C VAL A 115 3.47 -3.20 6.54
N MET A 116 3.23 -2.94 5.26
CA MET A 116 3.77 -1.75 4.57
C MET A 116 5.30 -1.62 4.69
N GLY A 117 6.02 -2.76 4.64
CA GLY A 117 7.48 -2.83 4.79
C GLY A 117 7.99 -2.74 6.24
N ARG A 118 7.13 -2.42 7.21
CA ARG A 118 7.49 -2.32 8.64
C ARG A 118 7.31 -3.65 9.34
N CYS A 119 8.33 -4.10 10.08
CA CYS A 119 8.24 -5.38 10.76
C CYS A 119 7.16 -5.37 11.86
N VAL A 120 6.31 -6.39 11.86
CA VAL A 120 5.28 -6.59 12.89
C VAL A 120 5.43 -7.91 13.65
N ALA A 121 6.22 -8.85 13.11
CA ALA A 121 6.61 -10.06 13.82
C ALA A 121 8.00 -10.52 13.38
N CYS A 122 8.82 -10.91 14.37
CA CYS A 122 10.18 -11.39 14.16
C CYS A 122 10.24 -12.91 14.04
N GLU A 123 11.33 -13.40 13.43
CA GLU A 123 11.69 -14.80 13.45
C GLU A 123 11.98 -15.30 14.88
N ASP A 124 11.94 -16.62 15.07
CA ASP A 124 12.27 -17.24 16.35
C ASP A 124 13.69 -16.86 16.80
N GLY A 125 13.83 -16.50 18.07
CA GLY A 125 15.08 -15.99 18.65
C GLY A 125 15.25 -14.47 18.57
N TYR A 126 14.24 -13.75 18.08
CA TYR A 126 14.24 -12.29 18.00
C TYR A 126 12.96 -11.70 18.63
N TYR A 127 13.06 -10.48 19.17
CA TYR A 127 11.94 -9.68 19.62
C TYR A 127 11.81 -8.40 18.80
N LEU A 128 10.59 -7.86 18.71
CA LEU A 128 10.33 -6.61 18.02
C LEU A 128 10.75 -5.43 18.89
N ASP A 129 11.75 -4.69 18.42
CA ASP A 129 12.20 -3.42 18.99
C ASP A 129 11.87 -2.28 18.01
N GLY A 130 10.74 -1.63 18.24
CA GLY A 130 10.16 -0.69 17.28
C GLY A 130 9.74 -1.37 15.98
N GLN A 131 10.59 -1.32 14.95
CA GLN A 131 10.35 -1.90 13.61
C GLN A 131 11.48 -2.84 13.17
N THR A 132 12.44 -3.09 14.06
CA THR A 132 13.59 -3.96 13.84
C THR A 132 13.53 -5.14 14.78
N CYS A 133 14.13 -6.25 14.36
CA CYS A 133 14.17 -7.49 15.10
C CYS A 133 15.51 -7.62 15.80
N THR A 134 15.48 -7.53 17.13
CA THR A 134 16.67 -7.62 17.97
C THR A 134 16.76 -9.01 18.57
N ALA A 135 17.97 -9.59 18.59
CA ALA A 135 18.17 -10.95 19.08
C ALA A 135 17.83 -11.06 20.57
N CYS A 136 17.20 -12.16 20.96
CA CYS A 136 17.00 -12.50 22.36
C CYS A 136 18.35 -12.71 23.05
N PRO A 137 18.59 -12.08 24.22
CA PRO A 137 19.88 -12.20 24.91
C PRO A 137 20.06 -13.56 25.59
N VAL A 138 18.98 -14.32 25.76
CA VAL A 138 19.01 -15.68 26.30
C VAL A 138 19.23 -16.67 25.18
N GLU A 139 20.34 -17.40 25.23
CA GLU A 139 20.66 -18.48 24.29
C GLU A 139 19.53 -19.52 24.21
N ARG A 140 19.21 -19.96 22.98
CA ARG A 140 18.15 -20.96 22.69
C ARG A 140 16.75 -20.53 23.14
N CYS A 141 16.56 -19.24 23.41
CA CYS A 141 15.24 -18.66 23.60
C CYS A 141 14.55 -18.51 22.25
N ARG A 142 13.29 -18.97 22.16
CA ARG A 142 12.45 -18.82 20.96
C ARG A 142 11.73 -17.48 20.94
N GLN A 143 11.20 -17.06 22.09
CA GLN A 143 10.49 -15.79 22.24
C GLN A 143 10.94 -15.10 23.51
N CYS A 144 11.20 -13.80 23.42
CA CYS A 144 11.54 -12.97 24.57
C CYS A 144 10.83 -11.61 24.48
N PHE A 145 10.71 -10.95 25.62
CA PHE A 145 10.31 -9.54 25.67
C PHE A 145 11.47 -8.62 25.32
N ALA A 146 11.17 -7.34 25.05
CA ALA A 146 12.18 -6.32 24.85
C ALA A 146 13.10 -6.08 26.06
N SER A 147 12.66 -6.50 27.26
CA SER A 147 13.52 -6.55 28.45
C SER A 147 14.56 -7.68 28.41
N GLY A 148 14.59 -8.49 27.36
CA GLY A 148 15.44 -9.67 27.23
C GLY A 148 14.90 -10.92 27.94
N MET A 149 13.75 -10.82 28.62
CA MET A 149 13.20 -11.92 29.39
C MET A 149 12.58 -12.99 28.48
N CYS A 150 13.15 -14.19 28.51
CA CYS A 150 12.68 -15.33 27.72
C CYS A 150 11.31 -15.85 28.20
N THR A 151 10.41 -16.13 27.25
CA THR A 151 9.05 -16.65 27.52
C THR A 151 8.84 -18.06 26.99
N SER A 152 9.57 -18.45 25.93
CA SER A 152 9.57 -19.83 25.44
C SER A 152 10.94 -20.20 24.87
N CYS A 153 11.29 -21.47 24.94
CA CYS A 153 12.54 -22.01 24.42
C CYS A 153 12.35 -22.68 23.07
N MET A 154 13.45 -22.82 22.32
CA MET A 154 13.49 -23.61 21.10
C MET A 154 13.21 -25.09 21.39
N ASP A 155 12.87 -25.86 20.35
CA ASP A 155 12.61 -27.29 20.48
C ASP A 155 13.79 -28.03 21.12
N GLY A 156 13.47 -28.94 22.04
CA GLY A 156 14.48 -29.67 22.84
C GLY A 156 14.99 -28.93 24.09
N TYR A 157 14.48 -27.73 24.39
CA TYR A 157 14.85 -26.97 25.59
C TYR A 157 13.64 -26.65 26.48
N LYS A 158 13.83 -26.67 27.80
CA LYS A 158 12.84 -26.29 28.82
C LYS A 158 13.24 -24.97 29.47
N LEU A 159 12.22 -24.14 29.74
CA LEU A 159 12.37 -22.87 30.45
C LEU A 159 12.68 -23.17 31.92
N THR A 160 13.76 -22.61 32.44
CA THR A 160 14.20 -22.75 33.83
C THR A 160 14.35 -21.39 34.49
N PHE A 161 14.08 -21.35 35.79
CA PHE A 161 14.10 -20.13 36.59
C PHE A 161 15.24 -20.23 37.60
N SER A 162 16.10 -19.23 37.65
CA SER A 162 17.14 -19.09 38.66
C SER A 162 17.07 -17.71 39.30
N PHE A 163 17.35 -17.65 40.60
CA PHE A 163 17.55 -16.41 41.31
C PHE A 163 19.06 -16.20 41.42
N ASP A 164 19.55 -15.13 40.83
CA ASP A 164 20.95 -14.72 41.04
C ASP A 164 20.99 -13.74 42.21
N ASP A 165 21.47 -14.20 43.36
CA ASP A 165 21.65 -13.35 44.56
C ASP A 165 22.91 -12.46 44.50
N ASN A 166 23.68 -12.51 43.40
CA ASN A 166 24.98 -11.85 43.29
C ASN A 166 24.94 -10.52 42.48
N SER A 167 23.94 -9.67 42.75
CA SER A 167 23.73 -8.43 41.98
C SER A 167 23.91 -7.14 42.79
N GLY A 168 24.18 -7.19 44.10
CA GLY A 168 24.28 -5.99 44.94
C GLY A 168 22.99 -5.15 45.00
N THR A 169 21.87 -5.67 44.49
CA THR A 169 20.54 -5.08 44.54
C THR A 169 19.74 -5.70 45.70
N ALA A 170 18.88 -4.90 46.35
CA ALA A 170 18.09 -5.32 47.51
C ALA A 170 17.00 -6.38 47.24
N SER A 171 16.99 -7.00 46.05
CA SER A 171 16.02 -8.03 45.66
C SER A 171 16.62 -8.99 44.62
N PRO A 172 16.32 -10.30 44.69
CA PRO A 172 16.82 -11.29 43.75
C PRO A 172 16.24 -11.06 42.36
N ILE A 173 17.09 -11.13 41.33
CA ILE A 173 16.68 -10.98 39.93
C ILE A 173 16.26 -12.36 39.42
N LEU A 174 15.00 -12.46 38.97
CA LEU A 174 14.51 -13.67 38.31
C LEU A 174 15.13 -13.79 36.92
N LYS A 175 16.09 -14.70 36.75
CA LYS A 175 16.61 -15.06 35.42
C LYS A 175 15.86 -16.24 34.85
N ARG A 176 15.50 -16.11 33.57
CA ARG A 176 14.89 -17.17 32.77
C ARG A 176 15.90 -17.67 31.76
N THR A 177 16.24 -18.96 31.81
CA THR A 177 17.21 -19.58 30.90
C THR A 177 16.64 -20.85 30.27
N CYS A 178 17.06 -21.16 29.05
CA CYS A 178 16.67 -22.36 28.33
C CYS A 178 17.73 -23.45 28.51
N LYS A 179 17.33 -24.60 29.08
CA LYS A 179 18.23 -25.75 29.29
C LYS A 179 17.72 -26.98 28.53
N PRO A 180 18.60 -27.91 28.10
CA PRO A 180 18.17 -29.11 27.40
C PRO A 180 17.09 -29.87 28.18
N ALA A 181 16.04 -30.27 27.48
CA ALA A 181 15.05 -31.20 28.00
C ALA A 181 15.72 -32.58 28.08
N ALA A 182 16.07 -33.02 29.29
CA ALA A 182 16.45 -34.41 29.54
C ALA A 182 15.33 -35.37 29.13
#